data_AF-A0A9P5TUS5-F1
#
_entry.id   AF-A0A9P5TUS5-F1
#
_cell.length_a   1.000
_cell.length_b   1.000
_cell.length_c   1.000
_cell.angle_alpha   90.00
_cell.angle_beta   90.00
_cell.angle_gamma   90.00
#
_symmetry.space_group_name_H-M   'P 1'
#
loop_
_entity.id
_entity.type
_entity.pdbx_description
1 polymer ?
#
loop_
_entity_poly.entity_id
_entity_poly.type
_entity_poly.pdbx_seq_one_letter_code
_entity_poly.pdbx_strand_id
1 'polypeptide(L)'
;MPHISSLPIVTSIDALQKGVAEKFQLNAKQLQAFTIISSTMIQQNMFNISSNDPLRMFLTGPGGTGKTHVVKAVRELMKFFGLDHTIRFVAPTGTAAALIDGTTIHKGLGITVQKDPK
;
A
#
# COMPACT_ATOMS: atom_id res chain seq x y z
N MET A 1 19.96 30.88 -0.41
CA MET A 1 18.78 30.00 -0.46
C MET A 1 18.85 29.24 -1.77
N PRO A 2 19.08 27.91 -1.79
CA PRO A 2 19.19 27.20 -3.06
C PRO A 2 17.78 26.95 -3.64
N HIS A 3 17.66 27.25 -4.92
CA HIS A 3 16.48 27.04 -5.76
C HIS A 3 16.15 25.54 -5.91
N ILE A 4 14.92 25.15 -5.60
CA ILE A 4 14.40 23.77 -5.72
C ILE A 4 13.66 23.62 -7.04
N SER A 5 14.31 23.87 -8.18
CA SER A 5 13.63 23.88 -9.49
C SER A 5 14.28 23.02 -10.58
N SER A 6 15.08 22.01 -10.23
CA SER A 6 15.76 21.21 -11.27
C SER A 6 15.96 19.72 -10.99
N LEU A 7 15.32 19.14 -9.96
CA LEU A 7 15.31 17.68 -9.83
C LEU A 7 14.09 17.12 -10.60
N PRO A 8 14.28 16.14 -11.51
CA PRO A 8 13.16 15.48 -12.17
C PRO A 8 12.21 14.91 -11.11
N ILE A 9 10.90 15.01 -11.32
CA ILE A 9 9.86 14.44 -10.43
C ILE A 9 10.16 12.98 -10.06
N VAL A 10 10.71 12.22 -11.00
CA VAL A 10 11.14 10.82 -10.79
C VAL A 10 12.21 10.70 -9.72
N THR A 11 13.23 11.57 -9.74
CA THR A 11 14.28 11.61 -8.71
C THR A 11 13.72 11.92 -7.32
N SER A 12 12.64 12.70 -7.24
CA SER A 12 11.94 12.97 -5.98
C SER A 12 11.15 11.74 -5.49
N ILE A 13 10.54 10.95 -6.38
CA ILE A 13 9.81 9.72 -6.01
C ILE A 13 10.77 8.67 -5.46
N ASP A 14 11.90 8.45 -6.14
CA ASP A 14 12.90 7.46 -5.70
C ASP A 14 13.45 7.82 -4.31
N ALA A 15 13.72 9.11 -4.06
CA ALA A 15 14.17 9.59 -2.76
C ALA A 15 13.11 9.36 -1.66
N LEU A 16 11.82 9.58 -1.96
CA LEU A 16 10.72 9.32 -1.02
C LEU A 16 10.54 7.82 -0.75
N GLN A 17 10.57 6.98 -1.80
CA GLN A 17 10.53 5.53 -1.65
C GLN A 17 11.68 5.03 -0.76
N LYS A 18 12.91 5.51 -1.01
CA LYS A 18 14.08 5.18 -0.18
C LYS A 18 13.89 5.63 1.26
N GLY A 19 13.46 6.87 1.50
CA GLY A 19 13.25 7.41 2.84
C GLY A 19 12.18 6.62 3.63
N VAL A 20 11.09 6.22 2.97
CA VAL A 20 10.06 5.36 3.60
C VAL A 20 10.60 3.96 3.86
N ALA A 21 11.32 3.35 2.91
CA ALA A 21 11.91 2.04 3.10
C ALA A 21 12.90 1.99 4.27
N GLU A 22 13.72 3.04 4.44
CA GLU A 22 14.64 3.21 5.56
C GLU A 22 13.89 3.43 6.87
N LYS A 23 12.90 4.33 6.90
CA LYS A 23 12.03 4.56 8.09
C LYS A 23 11.38 3.27 8.58
N PHE A 24 10.93 2.43 7.66
CA PHE A 24 10.30 1.15 7.97
C PHE A 24 11.31 0.01 8.10
N GLN A 25 12.62 0.22 7.86
CA GLN A 25 13.65 -0.82 7.93
C GLN A 25 13.27 -2.07 7.11
N LEU A 26 12.78 -1.86 5.89
CA LEU A 26 12.32 -2.96 5.04
C LEU A 26 13.49 -3.88 4.67
N ASN A 27 13.33 -5.19 4.89
CA ASN A 27 14.27 -6.17 4.36
C ASN A 27 14.13 -6.31 2.83
N ALA A 28 15.06 -7.00 2.17
CA ALA A 28 15.08 -7.12 0.71
C ALA A 28 13.75 -7.58 0.08
N LYS A 29 13.07 -8.58 0.67
CA LYS A 29 11.79 -9.09 0.14
C LYS A 29 10.64 -8.11 0.37
N GLN A 30 10.63 -7.46 1.53
CA GLN A 30 9.65 -6.44 1.86
C GLN A 30 9.82 -5.20 0.98
N LEU A 31 11.06 -4.78 0.74
CA LEU A 31 11.43 -3.69 -0.16
C LEU A 31 10.96 -4.00 -1.58
N GLN A 32 11.20 -5.20 -2.09
CA GLN A 32 10.73 -5.60 -3.41
C GLN A 32 9.19 -5.49 -3.54
N ALA A 33 8.45 -6.03 -2.57
CA ALA A 33 6.98 -5.92 -2.57
C ALA A 33 6.52 -4.46 -2.46
N PHE A 34 7.13 -3.67 -1.57
CA PHE A 34 6.85 -2.25 -1.39
C PHE A 34 7.06 -1.46 -2.69
N THR A 35 8.19 -1.67 -3.37
CA THR A 35 8.52 -0.96 -4.62
C THR A 35 7.54 -1.31 -5.72
N ILE A 36 7.21 -2.59 -5.91
CA ILE A 36 6.24 -3.00 -6.94
C ILE A 36 4.88 -2.33 -6.68
N ILE A 37 4.35 -2.44 -5.45
CA ILE A 37 3.02 -1.89 -5.13
C ILE A 37 3.02 -0.36 -5.29
N SER A 38 3.98 0.33 -4.68
CA SER A 38 4.01 1.79 -4.67
C SER A 38 4.25 2.38 -6.06
N SER A 39 5.17 1.81 -6.86
CA SER A 39 5.41 2.29 -8.22
C SER A 39 4.18 2.11 -9.10
N THR A 40 3.47 0.97 -9.00
CA THR A 40 2.20 0.78 -9.71
C THR A 40 1.15 1.81 -9.29
N MET A 41 0.98 2.04 -7.99
CA MET A 41 0.02 3.03 -7.49
C MET A 41 0.34 4.45 -7.96
N ILE A 42 1.62 4.85 -7.95
CA ILE A 42 2.06 6.17 -8.40
C ILE A 42 1.81 6.34 -9.91
N GLN A 43 2.17 5.33 -10.71
CA GLN A 43 1.91 5.33 -12.16
C GLN A 43 0.42 5.53 -12.47
N GLN A 44 -0.44 4.81 -11.76
CA GLN A 44 -1.88 4.89 -11.98
C GLN A 44 -2.48 6.22 -11.52
N ASN A 45 -2.15 6.68 -10.30
CA ASN A 45 -2.84 7.80 -9.67
C ASN A 45 -2.23 9.17 -9.99
N MET A 46 -0.93 9.26 -10.28
CA MET A 46 -0.25 10.53 -10.56
C MET A 46 -0.03 10.76 -12.05
N PHE A 47 0.25 9.69 -12.81
CA PHE A 47 0.60 9.79 -14.22
C PHE A 47 -0.50 9.29 -15.16
N ASN A 48 -1.63 8.80 -14.60
CA ASN A 48 -2.74 8.20 -15.36
C ASN A 48 -2.28 7.08 -16.32
N ILE A 49 -1.25 6.34 -15.92
CA ILE A 49 -0.71 5.20 -16.66
C ILE A 49 -1.43 3.94 -16.15
N SER A 50 -2.45 3.52 -16.88
CA SER A 50 -3.19 2.28 -16.60
C SER A 50 -2.69 1.13 -17.47
N SER A 51 -2.50 -0.03 -16.86
CA SER A 51 -2.31 -1.31 -17.56
C SER A 51 -3.67 -1.98 -17.78
N ASN A 52 -3.85 -2.66 -18.92
CA ASN A 52 -5.01 -3.54 -19.13
C ASN A 52 -5.05 -4.71 -18.13
N ASP A 53 -3.90 -5.03 -17.52
CA ASP A 53 -3.80 -6.01 -16.45
C ASP A 53 -3.41 -5.32 -15.13
N PRO A 54 -4.34 -5.14 -14.18
CA PRO A 54 -4.03 -4.51 -12.90
C PRO A 54 -3.18 -5.43 -12.02
N LEU A 55 -2.28 -4.84 -11.22
CA LEU A 55 -1.42 -5.58 -10.29
C LEU A 55 -2.25 -6.44 -9.33
N ARG A 56 -2.09 -7.76 -9.43
CA ARG A 56 -2.62 -8.74 -8.47
C ARG A 56 -1.45 -9.42 -7.76
N MET A 57 -1.14 -8.95 -6.55
CA MET A 57 -0.06 -9.50 -5.74
C MET A 57 -0.58 -10.35 -4.59
N PHE A 58 -0.11 -11.60 -4.49
CA PHE A 58 -0.31 -12.43 -3.31
C PHE A 58 0.95 -12.44 -2.44
N LEU A 59 0.97 -11.60 -1.40
CA LEU A 59 2.07 -11.53 -0.45
C LEU A 59 1.87 -12.56 0.67
N THR A 60 2.60 -13.66 0.63
CA THR A 60 2.49 -14.77 1.60
C THR A 60 3.79 -15.02 2.38
N GLY A 61 3.69 -15.84 3.43
CA GLY A 61 4.80 -16.25 4.27
C GLY A 61 4.36 -16.52 5.72
N PRO A 62 5.23 -17.12 6.55
CA PRO A 62 4.93 -17.43 7.95
C PRO A 62 4.42 -16.24 8.77
N GLY A 63 3.82 -16.51 9.93
CA GLY A 63 3.50 -15.48 10.92
C GLY A 63 4.77 -14.70 11.30
N GLY A 64 4.62 -13.39 11.55
CA GLY A 64 5.74 -12.55 11.99
C GLY A 64 6.69 -12.05 10.91
N THR A 65 6.52 -12.42 9.63
CA THR A 65 7.44 -11.98 8.54
C THR A 65 7.23 -10.54 8.04
N GLY A 66 6.35 -9.76 8.68
CA GLY A 66 6.16 -8.35 8.38
C GLY A 66 5.34 -8.05 7.11
N LYS A 67 4.44 -8.94 6.68
CA LYS A 67 3.52 -8.67 5.54
C LYS A 67 2.71 -7.39 5.75
N THR A 68 2.07 -7.25 6.91
CA THR A 68 1.35 -6.04 7.31
C THR A 68 2.26 -4.80 7.33
N HIS A 69 3.54 -4.98 7.65
CA HIS A 69 4.53 -3.90 7.70
C HIS A 69 4.76 -3.28 6.32
N VAL A 70 4.84 -4.11 5.27
CA VAL A 70 4.93 -3.66 3.87
C VAL A 70 3.75 -2.77 3.50
N VAL A 71 2.53 -3.20 3.82
CA VAL A 71 1.33 -2.44 3.42
C VAL A 71 1.21 -1.12 4.20
N LYS A 72 1.66 -1.08 5.45
CA LYS A 72 1.77 0.16 6.24
C LYS A 72 2.81 1.14 5.63
N ALA A 73 3.93 0.63 5.13
CA ALA A 73 4.92 1.44 4.43
C ALA A 73 4.37 2.03 3.13
N VAL A 74 3.63 1.24 2.33
CA VAL A 74 2.95 1.74 1.12
C VAL A 74 1.98 2.87 1.46
N ARG A 75 1.14 2.70 2.49
CA ARG A 75 0.22 3.75 2.95
C ARG A 75 0.96 5.02 3.35
N GLU A 76 2.06 4.90 4.09
CA GLU A 76 2.87 6.05 4.49
C GLU A 76 3.41 6.80 3.28
N LEU A 77 3.93 6.08 2.27
CA LEU A 77 4.39 6.71 1.04
C LEU A 77 3.25 7.44 0.33
N MET A 78 2.07 6.84 0.23
CA MET A 78 0.93 7.47 -0.44
C MET A 78 0.43 8.73 0.29
N LYS A 79 0.62 8.84 1.61
CA LYS A 79 0.30 10.06 2.37
C LYS A 79 1.12 11.26 1.92
N PHE A 80 2.39 11.08 1.54
CA PHE A 80 3.21 12.18 1.00
C PHE A 80 2.62 12.79 -0.27
N PHE A 81 1.83 12.01 -1.01
CA PHE A 81 1.14 12.44 -2.22
C PHE A 81 -0.34 12.79 -1.99
N GLY A 82 -0.84 12.68 -0.74
CA GLY A 82 -2.27 12.83 -0.43
C GLY A 82 -3.15 11.73 -1.02
N LEU A 83 -2.57 10.58 -1.40
CA LEU A 83 -3.24 9.48 -2.10
C LEU A 83 -3.59 8.29 -1.20
N ASP A 84 -3.36 8.37 0.10
CA ASP A 84 -3.62 7.26 1.03
C ASP A 84 -5.10 6.88 1.12
N HIS A 85 -6.00 7.84 0.87
CA HIS A 85 -7.44 7.63 0.77
C HIS A 85 -7.85 6.67 -0.37
N THR A 86 -6.98 6.45 -1.36
CA THR A 86 -7.22 5.50 -2.46
C THR A 86 -7.02 4.05 -2.01
N ILE A 87 -6.42 3.81 -0.84
CA ILE A 87 -6.17 2.48 -0.29
C ILE A 87 -7.29 2.08 0.67
N ARG A 88 -7.93 0.95 0.40
CA ARG A 88 -8.85 0.30 1.34
C ARG A 88 -8.22 -0.95 1.94
N PHE A 89 -8.01 -0.93 3.25
CA PHE A 89 -7.52 -2.08 4.01
C PHE A 89 -8.69 -2.97 4.45
N VAL A 90 -8.62 -4.25 4.08
CA VAL A 90 -9.63 -5.25 4.48
C VAL A 90 -8.99 -6.50 5.07
N ALA A 91 -9.67 -7.11 6.04
CA ALA A 91 -9.32 -8.41 6.59
C ALA A 91 -10.57 -9.27 6.84
N PRO A 92 -10.43 -10.60 7.02
CA PRO A 92 -11.58 -11.47 7.23
C PRO A 92 -12.30 -11.24 8.57
N THR A 93 -11.56 -10.95 9.64
CA THR A 93 -12.09 -10.80 11.01
C THR A 93 -11.92 -9.38 11.53
N GLY A 94 -12.76 -8.99 12.51
CA GLY A 94 -12.71 -7.66 13.13
C GLY A 94 -11.35 -7.36 13.78
N THR A 95 -10.79 -8.32 14.51
CA THR A 95 -9.46 -8.17 15.14
C THR A 95 -8.35 -7.99 14.12
N ALA A 96 -8.35 -8.77 13.03
CA ALA A 96 -7.35 -8.62 11.98
C ALA A 96 -7.49 -7.29 11.24
N ALA A 97 -8.73 -6.83 11.03
CA ALA A 97 -9.00 -5.53 10.42
C ALA A 97 -8.48 -4.38 11.31
N ALA A 98 -8.70 -4.46 12.62
CA ALA A 98 -8.19 -3.46 13.56
C ALA A 98 -6.65 -3.34 13.53
N LEU A 99 -5.91 -4.45 13.38
CA LEU A 99 -4.44 -4.45 13.33
C LEU A 99 -3.84 -3.70 12.13
N ILE A 100 -4.62 -3.54 11.06
CA ILE A 100 -4.21 -2.87 9.82
C ILE A 100 -4.92 -1.52 9.62
N ASP A 101 -5.57 -1.00 10.66
CA ASP A 101 -6.45 0.18 10.63
C ASP A 101 -7.48 0.10 9.49
N GLY A 102 -8.02 -1.09 9.26
CA GLY A 102 -8.93 -1.41 8.17
C GLY A 102 -10.33 -1.76 8.65
N THR A 103 -11.08 -2.38 7.76
CA THR A 103 -12.42 -2.90 8.02
C THR A 103 -12.50 -4.37 7.67
N THR A 104 -13.54 -5.07 8.12
CA THR A 104 -13.79 -6.44 7.63
C THR A 104 -14.08 -6.41 6.13
N ILE A 105 -13.73 -7.45 5.39
CA ILE A 105 -14.07 -7.56 3.95
C ILE A 105 -15.57 -7.38 3.71
N HIS A 106 -16.42 -7.93 4.59
CA HIS A 106 -17.87 -7.78 4.54
C HIS A 106 -18.29 -6.30 4.54
N LYS A 107 -17.89 -5.56 5.58
CA LYS A 107 -18.18 -4.12 5.71
C LYS A 107 -17.50 -3.29 4.62
N GLY A 108 -16.27 -3.63 4.24
CA GLY A 108 -15.48 -2.86 3.27
C GLY A 108 -15.98 -2.97 1.84
N LEU A 109 -16.63 -4.07 1.49
CA LEU A 109 -17.18 -4.34 0.16
C LEU A 109 -18.71 -4.35 0.12
N GLY A 110 -19.39 -4.10 1.25
CA GLY A 110 -20.85 -4.11 1.33
C GLY A 110 -21.48 -5.50 1.19
N ILE A 111 -20.77 -6.56 1.57
CA ILE A 111 -21.25 -7.95 1.49
C ILE A 111 -22.08 -8.25 2.74
N THR A 112 -23.39 -8.46 2.54
CA THR A 112 -24.32 -8.84 3.61
C THR A 112 -24.11 -10.30 4.02
N VAL A 113 -24.07 -10.55 5.34
CA VAL A 113 -24.05 -11.91 5.89
C VAL A 113 -25.45 -12.50 5.76
N GLN A 114 -25.60 -13.52 4.91
CA GLN A 114 -26.82 -14.32 4.90
C GLN A 114 -26.84 -15.21 6.15
N LYS A 115 -27.98 -15.23 6.84
CA LYS A 115 -28.21 -16.22 7.89
C LYS A 115 -28.90 -17.39 7.24
N ASP A 116 -28.38 -18.59 7.43
CA ASP A 116 -29.11 -19.79 7.02
C ASP A 116 -30.46 -19.82 7.76
N PRO A 117 -31.56 -20.15 7.06
CA PRO A 117 -32.84 -20.33 7.72
C PRO A 117 -32.70 -21.44 8.77
N LYS A 118 -33.17 -21.15 9.98
CA LYS A 118 -33.28 -22.14 11.06
C LYS A 118 -34.37 -23.16 10.77
#